data_AF-A0A6B1B335-F1
#
_entry.id   AF-A0A6B1B335-F1
#
_cell.length_a   1.000
_cell.length_b   1.000
_cell.length_c   1.000
_cell.angle_alpha   90.00
_cell.angle_beta   90.00
_cell.angle_gamma   90.00
#
_symmetry.space_group_name_H-M   'P 1'
#
loop_
_entity.id
_entity.type
_entity.pdbx_description
1 polymer ?
#
loop_
_entity_poly.entity_id
_entity_poly.type
_entity_poly.pdbx_seq_one_letter_code
_entity_poly.pdbx_strand_id
1 'polypeptide(L)' 'MRAEQTDDPDRITREDLDSTLRSVVGEVEQQAAVGARRFLPVAIGAGVGLLMIAYFLGRRVGATRSTVVEIRRI' A
#
# COMPACT_ATOMS: atom_id res chain seq x y z
N MET A 1 -11.75 -10.01 53.02
CA MET A 1 -13.06 -9.66 52.47
C MET A 1 -12.91 -9.54 50.96
N ARG A 2 -13.41 -10.51 50.20
CA ARG A 2 -13.35 -10.56 48.73
C ARG A 2 -14.76 -10.80 48.24
N ALA A 3 -15.52 -9.73 48.04
CA ALA A 3 -16.85 -9.77 47.46
C ALA A 3 -17.17 -8.35 46.98
N GLU A 4 -16.96 -8.12 45.69
CA GLU A 4 -17.73 -7.22 44.83
C GLU A 4 -17.15 -7.39 43.41
N GLN A 5 -17.22 -8.62 42.91
CA GLN A 5 -17.35 -8.80 41.46
C GLN A 5 -18.78 -8.39 41.15
N THR A 6 -18.97 -7.09 40.90
CA THR A 6 -20.18 -6.59 40.27
C THR A 6 -20.15 -7.09 38.84
N ASP A 7 -20.92 -8.13 38.58
CA ASP A 7 -21.30 -8.62 37.26
C ASP A 7 -22.22 -7.56 36.63
N ASP A 8 -21.64 -6.38 36.37
CA ASP A 8 -22.29 -5.30 35.65
C ASP A 8 -21.95 -5.50 34.17
N PRO A 9 -22.89 -5.99 33.35
CA PRO A 9 -22.61 -6.35 31.95
C PRO A 9 -22.19 -5.14 31.10
N ASP A 10 -22.37 -3.91 31.61
CA ASP A 10 -21.98 -2.67 30.94
C ASP A 10 -20.58 -2.15 31.35
N ARG A 11 -19.92 -2.78 32.33
CA ARG A 11 -18.62 -2.32 32.83
C ARG A 11 -17.46 -2.88 32.01
N ILE A 12 -16.94 -2.06 31.10
CA ILE A 12 -15.75 -2.39 30.30
C ILE A 12 -14.49 -2.42 31.18
N THR A 13 -13.78 -3.55 31.19
CA THR A 13 -12.49 -3.71 31.87
C THR A 13 -11.30 -3.52 30.92
N ARG A 14 -10.08 -3.43 31.45
CA ARG A 14 -8.87 -3.28 30.63
C ARG A 14 -8.62 -4.53 29.79
N GLU A 15 -8.91 -5.70 30.35
CA GLU A 15 -8.80 -7.00 29.70
C GLU A 15 -9.78 -7.12 28.52
N ASP A 16 -10.98 -6.56 28.63
CA ASP A 16 -11.96 -6.51 27.53
C ASP A 16 -11.46 -5.65 26.36
N LEU A 17 -10.79 -4.53 26.68
CA LEU A 17 -10.17 -3.67 25.66
C LEU A 17 -8.99 -4.35 24.97
N ASP A 18 -8.10 -5.01 25.72
CA ASP A 18 -6.94 -5.69 25.13
C ASP A 18 -7.37 -6.84 24.20
N SER A 19 -8.35 -7.64 24.65
CA SER A 19 -8.88 -8.74 23.85
C SER A 19 -9.56 -8.26 22.56
N THR A 20 -10.35 -7.19 22.63
CA THR A 20 -11.01 -6.59 21.46
C THR A 20 -10.02 -5.93 20.52
N LEU A 21 -9.04 -5.19 21.05
CA LEU A 21 -8.00 -4.56 20.24
C LEU A 21 -7.15 -5.62 19.53
N ARG A 22 -6.78 -6.68 20.23
CA ARG A 22 -5.99 -7.77 19.66
C ARG A 22 -6.77 -8.57 18.61
N SER A 23 -8.07 -8.76 18.78
CA SER A 23 -8.91 -9.41 17.76
C SER A 23 -9.03 -8.57 16.50
N VAL A 24 -9.33 -7.27 16.65
CA VAL A 24 -9.46 -6.33 15.53
C VAL A 24 -8.13 -6.18 14.79
N VAL A 25 -7.02 -6.00 15.51
CA VAL A 25 -5.68 -5.90 14.90
C VAL A 25 -5.31 -7.20 14.20
N GLY A 26 -5.54 -8.36 14.82
CA GLY A 26 -5.25 -9.67 14.21
C GLY A 26 -6.06 -9.95 12.95
N GLU A 27 -7.32 -9.51 12.90
CA GLU A 27 -8.16 -9.61 11.72
C GLU A 27 -7.70 -8.67 10.60
N VAL A 28 -7.36 -7.42 10.94
CA VAL A 28 -6.79 -6.45 9.98
C VAL A 28 -5.47 -6.96 9.42
N GLU A 29 -4.60 -7.54 10.25
CA GLU A 29 -3.30 -8.05 9.83
C GLU A 29 -3.43 -9.28 8.92
N GLN A 30 -4.39 -10.19 9.21
CA GLN A 30 -4.73 -11.29 8.30
C GLN A 30 -5.28 -10.78 6.96
N GLN A 31 -6.22 -9.84 6.99
CA GLN A 31 -6.79 -9.27 5.76
C GLN A 31 -5.74 -8.50 4.95
N ALA A 32 -4.83 -7.77 5.62
CA ALA A 32 -3.71 -7.09 5.00
C ALA A 32 -2.73 -8.08 4.38
N ALA A 33 -2.39 -9.18 5.05
CA ALA A 33 -1.48 -10.20 4.50
C ALA A 33 -2.06 -10.89 3.26
N VAL A 34 -3.36 -11.22 3.28
CA VAL A 34 -4.08 -11.81 2.14
C VAL A 34 -4.23 -10.79 1.00
N GLY A 35 -4.63 -9.56 1.33
CA GLY A 35 -4.77 -8.45 0.39
C GLY A 35 -3.45 -8.11 -0.28
N ALA A 36 -2.38 -7.95 0.49
CA ALA A 36 -1.05 -7.61 -0.02
C ALA A 36 -0.57 -8.59 -1.09
N ARG A 37 -0.72 -9.91 -0.86
CA ARG A 37 -0.34 -10.92 -1.86
C ARG A 37 -1.20 -10.85 -3.12
N ARG A 38 -2.50 -10.58 -2.99
CA ARG A 38 -3.42 -10.46 -4.12
C ARG A 38 -3.18 -9.20 -4.95
N PHE A 39 -2.85 -8.07 -4.30
CA PHE A 39 -2.63 -6.78 -4.96
C PHE A 39 -1.20 -6.58 -5.46
N LEU A 40 -0.23 -7.35 -4.98
CA LEU A 40 1.17 -7.25 -5.41
C LEU A 40 1.36 -7.27 -6.95
N PRO A 41 0.78 -8.23 -7.72
CA PRO A 41 0.90 -8.21 -9.17
C PRO A 41 0.22 -7.00 -9.82
N VAL A 42 -0.88 -6.49 -9.25
CA VAL A 42 -1.57 -5.29 -9.73
C VAL A 42 -0.67 -4.05 -9.53
N ALA A 43 -0.04 -3.93 -8.36
CA ALA A 43 0.87 -2.83 -8.06
C ALA A 43 2.10 -2.84 -8.99
N ILE A 44 2.70 -4.02 -9.20
CA ILE A 44 3.82 -4.19 -10.15
C ILE A 44 3.38 -3.80 -11.56
N GLY A 45 2.22 -4.31 -12.02
CA GLY A 45 1.69 -4.00 -13.35
C GLY A 45 1.43 -2.51 -13.55
N ALA A 46 0.83 -1.85 -12.55
CA ALA A 46 0.62 -0.41 -12.57
C ALA A 46 1.94 0.38 -12.64
N GLY A 47 2.96 -0.03 -11.86
CA GLY A 47 4.28 0.57 -11.88
C GLY A 47 4.97 0.45 -13.25
N VAL A 48 4.98 -0.75 -13.83
CA VAL A 48 5.52 -0.98 -15.18
C VAL A 48 4.74 -0.18 -16.23
N GLY A 49 3.41 -0.14 -16.13
CA GLY A 49 2.57 0.64 -17.03
C GLY A 49 2.90 2.14 -17.00
N LEU A 50 3.07 2.72 -15.81
CA LEU A 50 3.50 4.11 -15.62
C LEU A 50 4.88 4.38 -16.25
N LEU A 51 5.84 3.49 -16.05
CA LEU A 51 7.17 3.60 -16.66
C LEU A 51 7.10 3.57 -18.19
N MET A 52 6.28 2.68 -18.75
CA MET A 52 6.07 2.60 -20.19
C MET A 52 5.45 3.89 -20.74
N ILE A 53 4.42 4.43 -20.07
CA ILE A 53 3.81 5.70 -20.45
C ILE A 53 4.87 6.82 -20.42
N ALA A 54 5.62 6.96 -19.34
CA ALA A 54 6.66 7.97 -19.21
C ALA A 54 7.72 7.84 -20.31
N TYR A 55 8.18 6.61 -20.61
CA TYR A 55 9.12 6.33 -21.67
C TYR A 55 8.58 6.73 -23.05
N PHE A 56 7.34 6.37 -23.39
CA PHE A 56 6.75 6.73 -24.69
C PHE A 56 6.55 8.23 -24.84
N LEU A 57 6.14 8.92 -23.78
CA LEU A 57 6.05 10.39 -23.77
C LEU A 57 7.42 11.01 -24.00
N GLY A 58 8.44 10.58 -23.26
CA GLY A 58 9.82 11.06 -23.43
C GLY A 58 10.38 10.77 -24.82
N ARG A 59 10.19 9.54 -25.33
CA ARG A 59 10.62 9.13 -26.67
C ARG A 59 9.95 9.94 -27.76
N ARG A 60 8.64 10.17 -27.67
CA ARG A 60 7.88 10.96 -28.66
C ARG A 60 8.39 12.39 -28.70
N VAL A 61 8.56 13.03 -27.54
CA VAL A 61 9.02 14.43 -27.47
C VAL A 61 10.48 14.55 -27.90
N GLY A 62 11.34 13.62 -27.48
CA GLY A 62 12.76 13.60 -27.85
C GLY A 62 12.98 13.40 -29.34
N ALA A 63 12.17 12.55 -29.99
CA ALA A 63 12.23 12.34 -31.44
C ALA A 63 11.87 13.61 -32.22
N THR A 64 10.88 14.38 -31.77
CA THR A 64 10.47 15.63 -32.44
C THR A 64 11.46 16.77 -32.22
N ARG A 65 12.24 16.76 -31.13
CA ARG A 65 13.24 17.79 -30.79
C ARG A 65 14.68 17.37 -31.08
N SER A 66 14.89 16.51 -32.07
CA SER A 66 16.24 16.10 -32.47
C SER A 66 17.06 17.33 -32.90
N THR A 67 18.15 17.61 -32.19
CA THR A 67 19.13 18.62 -32.59
C THR A 67 19.81 18.16 -33.88
N VAL A 68 19.62 18.89 -34.97
CA VAL A 68 20.37 18.67 -36.20
C VAL A 68 21.80 19.13 -35.94
N VAL A 69 22.73 18.18 -35.84
CA VAL A 69 24.16 18.47 -35.76
C VAL A 69 24.75 18.36 -37.15
N GLU A 70 25.11 19.50 -37.73
CA GLU A 70 25.96 19.52 -38.92
C GLU A 70 27.37 19.09 -38.52
N ILE A 71 27.79 17.93 -38.99
CA ILE A 71 29.16 17.43 -38.76
C ILE A 71 30.09 18.24 -39.65
N ARG A 72 30.74 19.26 -39.08
CA ARG A 72 31.80 19.99 -39.76
C ARG A 72 33.10 19.21 -39.66
N ARG A 73 33.52 18.58 -40.76
CA ARG A 73 34.84 17.94 -40.85
C ARG A 73 35.90 19.03 -40.98
N ILE A 74 36.81 19.10 -40.00
CA ILE A 74 38.06 19.87 -40.06
C ILE A 74 39.15 19.06 -40.75
#